data_AF-A0A0F9GYX7-F1
#
_entry.id   AF-A0A0F9GYX7-F1
#
_cell.length_a   1.000
_cell.length_b   1.000
_cell.length_c   1.000
_cell.angle_alpha   90.00
_cell.angle_beta   90.00
_cell.angle_gamma   90.00
#
_symmetry.space_group_name_H-M   'P 1'
#
loop_
_entity.id
_entity.type
_entity.pdbx_description
1 polymer ?
#
loop_
_entity_poly.entity_id
_entity_poly.type
_entity_poly.pdbx_seq_one_letter_code
_entity_poly.pdbx_strand_id
1 'polypeptide(L)'
;MKLRIATVRIKSLTPYSQSKALQSEKPKEESYDDFNKRIWPERMHVNDAGDVFIPAAGISQGLAAAAAALFEGRPWAITPTARSPESAVRTIENLVKLVGGNVV
;
A
#
# COMPACT_ATOMS: atom_id res chain seq x y z
N MET A 1 -29.05 -16.40 0.99
CA MET A 1 -28.33 -15.16 1.33
C MET A 1 -28.37 -14.25 0.11
N LYS A 2 -28.88 -13.01 0.20
CA LYS A 2 -29.08 -12.13 -0.96
C LYS A 2 -27.77 -11.40 -1.28
N LEU A 3 -27.19 -11.63 -2.46
CA LEU A 3 -25.98 -10.93 -2.92
C LEU A 3 -26.29 -9.43 -3.07
N ARG A 4 -25.46 -8.57 -2.49
CA ARG A 4 -25.54 -7.11 -2.67
C ARG A 4 -24.27 -6.66 -3.36
N ILE A 5 -24.41 -6.00 -4.49
CA ILE A 5 -23.29 -5.47 -5.27
C ILE A 5 -23.19 -3.98 -4.98
N ALA A 6 -21.99 -3.50 -4.64
CA ALA A 6 -21.68 -2.09 -4.48
C ALA A 6 -20.54 -1.72 -5.44
N THR A 7 -20.75 -0.68 -6.24
CA THR A 7 -19.72 -0.10 -7.10
C THR A 7 -19.15 1.13 -6.43
N VAL A 8 -17.83 1.16 -6.22
CA VAL A 8 -17.11 2.26 -5.60
C VAL A 8 -16.05 2.81 -6.55
N ARG A 9 -15.86 4.13 -6.53
CA ARG A 9 -14.75 4.81 -7.20
C ARG A 9 -13.75 5.24 -6.14
N ILE A 10 -12.51 4.77 -6.26
CA ILE A 10 -11.44 5.11 -5.32
C ILE A 10 -10.54 6.14 -5.99
N LYS A 11 -10.30 7.27 -5.31
CA LYS A 11 -9.25 8.23 -5.64
C LYS A 11 -8.16 8.09 -4.58
N SER A 12 -6.99 7.59 -4.97
CA SER A 12 -5.84 7.41 -4.09
C SER A 12 -4.67 8.22 -4.60
N LEU A 13 -3.81 8.68 -3.68
CA LEU A 13 -2.53 9.30 -4.02
C LEU A 13 -1.54 8.23 -4.55
N THR A 14 -1.70 6.98 -4.12
CA THR A 14 -0.83 5.86 -4.48
C THR A 14 -1.58 4.79 -5.30
N PRO A 15 -0.90 4.10 -6.23
CA PRO A 15 -1.47 2.95 -6.94
C PRO A 15 -1.82 1.82 -5.98
N TYR A 16 -2.82 1.01 -6.35
CA TYR A 16 -3.12 -0.24 -5.67
C TYR A 16 -1.89 -1.17 -5.69
N SER A 17 -1.48 -1.69 -4.52
CA SER A 17 -0.17 -2.33 -4.33
C SER A 17 -0.22 -3.79 -3.92
N GLN A 18 -1.37 -4.47 -3.99
CA GLN A 18 -1.42 -5.91 -3.68
C GLN A 18 -0.96 -6.69 -4.91
N SER A 19 0.36 -6.74 -5.07
CA SER A 19 1.02 -7.48 -6.14
C SER A 19 1.03 -8.98 -5.86
N LYS A 20 0.90 -9.78 -6.92
CA LYS A 20 1.23 -11.20 -6.88
C LYS A 20 2.71 -11.43 -6.58
N ALA A 21 3.01 -12.61 -6.03
CA ALA A 21 4.38 -13.10 -5.97
C ALA A 21 4.95 -13.21 -7.39
N LEU A 22 6.16 -12.69 -7.58
CA LEU A 22 6.87 -12.77 -8.85
C LEU A 22 7.13 -14.23 -9.21
N GLN A 23 6.92 -14.57 -10.48
CA GLN A 23 7.20 -15.91 -11.01
C GLN A 23 8.50 -15.91 -11.82
N SER A 24 8.80 -14.81 -12.52
CA SER A 24 10.05 -14.64 -13.25
C SER A 24 11.24 -14.40 -12.33
N GLU A 25 12.34 -15.08 -12.61
CA GLU A 25 13.66 -14.76 -12.06
C GLU A 25 14.34 -13.63 -12.85
N LYS A 26 15.21 -12.87 -12.18
CA LYS A 26 16.00 -11.81 -12.81
C LYS A 26 17.28 -12.40 -13.41
N PRO A 27 17.51 -12.32 -14.74
CA PRO A 27 18.79 -12.63 -15.35
C PRO A 27 19.91 -11.73 -14.83
N LYS A 28 21.14 -12.22 -14.89
CA LYS A 28 22.32 -11.49 -14.39
C LYS A 28 22.63 -10.28 -15.27
N GLU A 29 22.30 -10.38 -16.55
CA GLU A 29 22.58 -9.42 -17.62
C GLU A 29 21.52 -8.31 -17.71
N GLU A 30 20.37 -8.47 -17.07
CA GLU A 30 19.28 -7.49 -17.08
C GLU A 30 19.46 -6.47 -15.95
N SER A 31 19.27 -5.17 -16.22
CA SER A 31 19.25 -4.16 -15.17
C SER A 31 18.03 -4.35 -14.25
N TYR A 32 18.10 -3.84 -13.02
CA TYR A 32 16.95 -3.93 -12.10
C TYR A 32 15.73 -3.16 -12.62
N ASP A 33 15.97 -2.02 -13.28
CA ASP A 33 14.91 -1.17 -13.83
C ASP A 33 14.22 -1.84 -15.02
N ASP A 34 14.99 -2.46 -15.91
CA ASP A 34 14.43 -3.18 -17.06
C ASP A 34 13.66 -4.42 -16.62
N PHE A 35 14.20 -5.15 -15.63
CA PHE A 35 13.50 -6.27 -15.01
C PHE A 35 12.15 -5.84 -14.43
N ASN A 36 12.13 -4.74 -13.66
CA ASN A 36 10.88 -4.23 -13.08
C ASN A 36 9.86 -3.81 -14.13
N LYS A 37 10.30 -3.16 -15.21
CA LYS A 37 9.41 -2.80 -16.33
C LYS A 37 8.82 -4.05 -16.98
N ARG A 38 9.64 -5.08 -17.20
CA ARG A 38 9.23 -6.34 -17.83
C ARG A 38 8.23 -7.12 -17.00
N ILE A 39 8.46 -7.26 -15.69
CA ILE A 39 7.62 -8.07 -14.80
C ILE A 39 6.40 -7.31 -14.25
N TRP A 40 6.24 -6.02 -14.57
CA TRP A 40 5.12 -5.23 -14.05
C TRP A 40 3.75 -5.90 -14.28
N PRO A 41 3.45 -6.49 -15.47
CA PRO A 41 2.21 -7.22 -15.68
C PRO A 41 2.06 -8.46 -14.79
N GLU A 42 3.16 -9.17 -14.46
CA GLU A 42 3.12 -10.37 -13.61
C GLU A 42 2.68 -10.05 -12.17
N ARG A 43 2.92 -8.81 -11.73
CA ARG A 43 2.48 -8.33 -10.42
C ARG A 43 0.96 -8.16 -10.36
N MET A 44 0.24 -8.18 -11.47
CA MET A 44 -1.18 -7.87 -11.54
C MET A 44 -2.08 -9.12 -11.38
N HIS A 45 -3.20 -8.93 -10.68
CA HIS A 45 -4.30 -9.89 -10.69
C HIS A 45 -5.19 -9.63 -11.89
N VAL A 46 -5.19 -10.58 -12.82
CA VAL A 46 -5.91 -10.50 -14.10
C VAL A 46 -6.79 -11.75 -14.22
N ASN A 47 -8.04 -11.58 -14.64
CA ASN A 47 -8.98 -12.69 -14.86
C ASN A 47 -8.81 -13.27 -16.28
N ASP A 48 -9.58 -14.31 -16.62
CA ASP A 48 -9.51 -14.97 -17.94
C ASP A 48 -9.90 -14.05 -19.11
N ALA A 49 -10.60 -12.95 -18.85
CA ALA A 49 -10.97 -11.95 -19.84
C ALA A 49 -9.89 -10.86 -20.06
N GLY A 50 -8.80 -10.89 -19.27
CA GLY A 50 -7.75 -9.87 -19.33
C GLY A 50 -8.01 -8.64 -18.45
N ASP A 51 -9.06 -8.64 -17.63
CA ASP A 51 -9.38 -7.52 -16.74
C ASP A 51 -8.60 -7.60 -15.42
N VAL A 52 -8.12 -6.44 -14.98
CA VAL A 52 -7.46 -6.28 -13.68
C VAL A 52 -8.49 -6.29 -12.56
N PHE A 53 -8.29 -7.14 -11.56
CA PHE A 53 -9.19 -7.22 -10.40
C PHE A 53 -8.43 -7.19 -9.07
N ILE A 54 -9.15 -6.86 -8.00
CA ILE A 54 -8.66 -6.95 -6.62
C ILE A 54 -9.15 -8.29 -6.06
N PRO A 55 -8.27 -9.19 -5.58
CA PRO A 55 -8.71 -10.45 -4.97
C PRO A 55 -9.62 -10.21 -3.77
N ALA A 56 -10.62 -11.06 -3.58
CA ALA A 56 -11.58 -10.96 -2.47
C ALA A 56 -10.89 -10.95 -1.09
N ALA A 57 -9.86 -11.77 -0.90
CA ALA A 57 -9.05 -11.78 0.31
C ALA A 57 -8.31 -10.44 0.50
N GLY A 58 -7.77 -9.90 -0.59
CA GLY A 58 -7.06 -8.64 -0.63
C GLY A 58 -7.92 -7.44 -0.21
N ILE A 59 -9.12 -7.32 -0.76
CA ILE A 59 -10.06 -6.24 -0.36
C ILE A 59 -10.52 -6.41 1.10
N SER A 60 -10.77 -7.65 1.53
CA SER A 60 -11.22 -7.94 2.91
C SER A 60 -10.14 -7.57 3.93
N GLN A 61 -8.89 -7.93 3.67
CA GLN A 61 -7.75 -7.54 4.49
C GLN A 61 -7.54 -6.03 4.50
N GLY A 62 -7.69 -5.36 3.34
CA GLY A 62 -7.60 -3.90 3.25
C GLY A 62 -8.65 -3.19 4.12
N LEU A 63 -9.90 -3.67 4.08
CA LEU A 63 -10.98 -3.14 4.93
C LEU A 63 -10.72 -3.39 6.41
N ALA A 64 -10.29 -4.60 6.78
CA ALA A 64 -9.95 -4.92 8.16
C ALA A 64 -8.81 -4.05 8.69
N ALA A 65 -7.77 -3.83 7.88
CA ALA A 65 -6.66 -2.95 8.23
C ALA A 65 -7.09 -1.48 8.37
N ALA A 66 -7.96 -0.99 7.48
CA ALA A 66 -8.51 0.36 7.58
C ALA A 66 -9.35 0.54 8.86
N ALA A 67 -10.14 -0.48 9.23
CA ALA A 67 -10.93 -0.46 10.45
C ALA A 67 -10.10 -0.69 11.73
N ALA A 68 -8.89 -1.22 11.62
CA ALA A 68 -8.06 -1.60 12.77
C ALA A 68 -7.51 -0.41 13.58
N ALA A 69 -7.77 0.83 13.16
CA ALA A 69 -7.37 2.06 13.85
C ALA A 69 -5.91 2.00 14.33
N LEU A 70 -5.00 1.63 13.42
CA LEU A 70 -3.62 1.21 13.76
C LEU A 70 -2.80 2.24 14.54
N PHE A 71 -3.21 3.51 14.51
CA PHE A 71 -2.53 4.60 15.19
C PHE A 71 -3.20 4.98 16.52
N GLU A 72 -4.50 4.75 16.66
CA GLU A 72 -5.30 5.31 17.75
C GLU A 72 -4.82 4.82 19.13
N GLY A 73 -4.43 5.77 19.99
CA GLY A 73 -3.93 5.51 21.34
C GLY A 73 -2.56 4.84 21.43
N ARG A 74 -1.90 4.56 20.29
CA ARG A 74 -0.61 3.84 20.26
C ARG A 74 0.59 4.81 20.25
N PRO A 75 1.70 4.44 20.91
CA PRO A 75 2.94 5.22 20.86
C PRO A 75 3.65 5.05 19.52
N TRP A 76 4.14 6.16 18.96
CA TRP A 76 4.89 6.21 17.71
C TRP A 76 6.19 6.99 17.89
N ALA A 77 7.31 6.28 17.71
CA ALA A 77 8.63 6.88 17.75
C ALA A 77 8.97 7.50 16.38
N ILE A 78 9.49 8.73 16.40
CA ILE A 78 10.05 9.40 15.22
C ILE A 78 11.54 9.57 15.46
N THR A 79 12.37 9.06 14.57
CA THR A 79 13.84 9.04 14.71
C THR A 79 14.50 9.94 13.65
N PRO A 80 14.46 11.27 13.83
CA PRO A 80 15.08 12.19 12.89
C PRO A 80 16.60 12.03 12.86
N THR A 81 17.20 12.35 11.72
CA THR A 81 18.67 12.39 11.55
C THR A 81 19.15 13.84 11.58
N ALA A 82 20.46 14.05 11.66
CA ALA A 82 21.06 15.38 11.58
C ALA A 82 20.70 16.18 10.29
N ARG A 83 20.26 15.48 9.23
CA ARG A 83 19.85 16.11 7.95
C ARG A 83 18.35 16.29 7.82
N SER A 84 17.56 15.84 8.78
CA SER A 84 16.10 15.89 8.72
C SER A 84 15.64 17.35 8.90
N PRO A 85 14.90 17.94 7.93
CA PRO A 85 14.35 19.28 8.10
C PRO A 85 13.33 19.32 9.23
N GLU A 86 13.39 20.34 10.09
CA GLU A 86 12.46 20.50 11.21
C GLU A 86 11.00 20.55 10.75
N SER A 87 10.74 21.22 9.62
CA SER A 87 9.41 21.29 9.01
C SER A 87 8.87 19.91 8.61
N ALA A 88 9.73 19.00 8.14
CA ALA A 88 9.35 17.65 7.79
C ALA A 88 9.02 16.84 9.05
N VAL A 89 9.84 16.93 10.09
CA VAL A 89 9.59 16.26 11.38
C VAL A 89 8.24 16.70 11.95
N ARG A 90 8.00 18.02 12.04
CA ARG A 90 6.73 18.58 12.53
C ARG A 90 5.53 18.13 11.69
N THR A 91 5.70 18.03 10.38
CA THR A 91 4.64 17.54 9.49
C THR A 91 4.28 16.09 9.81
N ILE A 92 5.29 15.23 10.00
CA ILE A 92 5.07 13.82 10.35
C ILE A 92 4.43 13.70 11.74
N GLU A 93 4.89 14.45 12.73
CA GLU A 93 4.28 14.49 14.07
C GLU A 93 2.80 14.88 14.02
N ASN A 94 2.47 15.91 13.23
CA ASN A 94 1.08 16.36 13.07
C ASN A 94 0.22 15.31 12.37
N LEU A 95 0.76 14.59 11.38
CA LEU A 95 0.05 13.51 10.71
C LEU A 95 -0.21 12.34 11.67
N VAL A 96 0.76 11.95 12.49
CA VAL A 96 0.59 10.89 13.51
C VAL A 96 -0.51 11.27 14.50
N LYS A 97 -0.49 12.51 15.02
CA LYS A 97 -1.53 13.02 15.93
C LYS A 97 -2.90 13.09 15.27
N LEU A 98 -2.96 13.50 14.00
CA LEU A 98 -4.22 13.60 13.25
C LEU A 98 -4.95 12.26 13.16
N VAL A 99 -4.21 11.15 13.07
CA VAL A 99 -4.77 9.79 13.02
C VAL A 99 -4.90 9.13 14.40
N GLY A 100 -4.78 9.91 15.49
CA GLY A 100 -4.97 9.45 16.86
C GLY A 100 -3.74 8.81 17.52
N GLY A 101 -2.57 8.87 16.87
CA GLY A 101 -1.32 8.37 17.42
C GLY A 101 -0.66 9.32 18.42
N ASN A 102 0.05 8.75 19.38
CA ASN A 102 0.80 9.48 20.39
C ASN A 102 2.28 9.47 20.01
N VAL A 103 2.83 10.62 19.62
CA VAL A 103 4.28 10.74 19.37
C VAL A 103 5.02 10.65 20.72
N VAL A 104 6.03 9.79 20.79
CA VAL A 104 6.87 9.56 21.99
C VAL A 104 8.36 9.70 21.68
#